data_AF-A0A8I0J3R7-F1
#
_entry.id   AF-A0A8I0J3R7-F1
#
_cell.length_a   1.000
_cell.length_b   1.000
_cell.length_c   1.000
_cell.angle_alpha   90.00
_cell.angle_beta   90.00
_cell.angle_gamma   90.00
#
_symmetry.space_group_name_H-M   'P 1'
#
loop_
_entity.id
_entity.type
_entity.pdbx_description
1 polymer ?
#
loop_
_entity_poly.entity_id
_entity_poly.type
_entity_poly.pdbx_seq_one_letter_code
_entity_poly.pdbx_strand_id
1 'polypeptide(L)'
;MRQLTLTLPRSQDESLASHFSRVAALHGQPTASAFAGVFGISFRKLAAGVSPDVYKAAAALGDTPDSVDASLTRYQKRRLGIRGHLFTRDFACARQRRFCPSCLIEDEEQGMGRPGLRAYGRLSWLPRFVQGCPVHETTLVEFDPLAWHFGPDFTLYLRSSRTSLAEYQRRARPAANTAFQQFVLGRLAGAASGQWLDSIPLQALGHLATVVGMTTRGETAVSPREDEKVIRDCAPDGFAILASGENAFREFLSSVIARNYTPRRKLSALIIYRELATEMSFHRDEPGYRDILAIMQSVARDMLPLGSNEGFLEAVGQRHLHSIHSASKEFEIPFTILWAALEEKKLVPTGLSPWTVARMTFEAESVADVARALLESGFAGSEAHKRFSLSARLAAATDKTNFEPADWLTLEQATRKLGTLNRELMAALVDDGYLTEIEAPTQDAPPRIRKADIEEFCRKYVLEPSFHKWVSRKTSLEPSAWLNSLGIAPALPEYRMGMNIYSMDSYAKASRARSARS
;
A
#
# COMPACT_ATOMS: atom_id res chain seq x y z
N MET A 1 47.38 8.79 -22.91
CA MET A 1 47.77 7.40 -22.60
C MET A 1 47.99 6.69 -23.93
N ARG A 2 49.01 5.84 -24.07
CA ARG A 2 49.17 5.05 -25.31
C ARG A 2 48.13 3.93 -25.33
N GLN A 3 47.52 3.72 -26.49
CA GLN A 3 46.57 2.64 -26.73
C GLN A 3 47.26 1.27 -26.56
N LEU A 4 46.53 0.31 -26.00
CA LEU A 4 46.98 -1.08 -25.88
C LEU A 4 47.00 -1.75 -27.26
N THR A 5 48.07 -2.48 -27.54
CA THR A 5 48.20 -3.23 -28.81
C THR A 5 47.32 -4.49 -28.82
N LEU A 6 47.04 -5.06 -27.65
CA LEU A 6 46.24 -6.27 -27.49
C LEU A 6 44.92 -5.93 -26.78
N THR A 7 43.82 -6.00 -27.53
CA THR A 7 42.46 -5.66 -27.08
C THR A 7 41.43 -6.70 -27.56
N LEU A 8 40.17 -6.56 -27.11
CA LEU A 8 39.03 -7.36 -27.54
C LEU A 8 37.94 -6.44 -28.10
N PRO A 9 37.13 -6.89 -29.07
CA PRO A 9 35.96 -6.14 -29.50
C PRO A 9 34.96 -6.05 -28.34
N ARG A 10 34.34 -4.87 -28.17
CA ARG A 10 33.30 -4.62 -27.18
C ARG A 10 31.91 -4.82 -27.79
N SER A 11 31.06 -5.60 -27.13
CA SER A 11 29.68 -5.80 -27.57
C SER A 11 28.78 -4.60 -27.21
N GLN A 12 27.69 -4.39 -27.96
CA GLN A 12 26.80 -3.24 -27.76
C GLN A 12 26.12 -3.19 -26.38
N ASP A 13 25.84 -4.35 -25.79
CA ASP A 13 25.27 -4.46 -24.44
C ASP A 13 26.30 -4.80 -23.35
N GLU A 14 27.59 -4.82 -23.69
CA GLU A 14 28.66 -5.05 -22.71
C GLU A 14 28.94 -3.79 -21.88
N SER A 15 29.04 -3.93 -20.55
CA SER A 15 29.47 -2.82 -19.69
C SER A 15 30.96 -2.51 -19.88
N LEU A 16 31.36 -1.24 -19.77
CA LEU A 16 32.78 -0.88 -19.85
C LEU A 16 33.64 -1.62 -18.81
N ALA A 17 33.09 -1.88 -17.62
CA ALA A 17 33.76 -2.65 -16.58
C ALA A 17 33.98 -4.12 -16.99
N SER A 18 32.99 -4.76 -17.62
CA SER A 18 33.12 -6.11 -18.17
C SER A 18 34.18 -6.15 -19.27
N HIS A 19 34.14 -5.20 -20.20
CA HIS A 19 35.11 -5.15 -21.29
C HIS A 19 36.53 -4.98 -20.78
N PHE A 20 36.74 -4.06 -19.83
CA PHE A 20 38.02 -3.86 -19.18
C PHE A 20 38.50 -5.11 -18.39
N SER A 21 37.56 -5.83 -17.76
CA SER A 21 37.83 -7.10 -17.06
C SER A 21 38.30 -8.20 -18.01
N ARG A 22 37.68 -8.35 -19.20
CA ARG A 22 38.13 -9.30 -20.24
C ARG A 22 39.50 -8.92 -20.79
N VAL A 23 39.76 -7.63 -21.02
CA VAL A 23 41.06 -7.15 -21.49
C VAL A 23 42.14 -7.38 -20.41
N ALA A 24 41.85 -7.13 -19.13
CA ALA A 24 42.77 -7.44 -18.04
C ALA A 24 43.18 -8.91 -18.03
N ALA A 25 42.20 -9.81 -18.20
CA ALA A 25 42.46 -11.25 -18.28
C ALA A 25 43.23 -11.64 -19.55
N LEU A 26 43.00 -10.96 -20.68
CA LEU A 26 43.79 -11.15 -21.91
C LEU A 26 45.28 -10.85 -21.69
N HIS A 27 45.58 -9.84 -20.88
CA HIS A 27 46.94 -9.47 -20.43
C HIS A 27 47.46 -10.32 -19.25
N GLY A 28 46.78 -11.43 -18.92
CA GLY A 28 47.21 -12.38 -17.90
C GLY A 28 47.09 -11.88 -16.45
N GLN A 29 46.37 -10.77 -16.23
CA GLN A 29 46.26 -10.19 -14.89
C GLN A 29 45.31 -11.02 -14.00
N PRO A 30 45.58 -11.07 -12.69
CA PRO A 30 44.74 -11.81 -11.75
C PRO A 30 43.39 -11.13 -11.53
N THR A 31 43.32 -9.79 -11.62
CA THR A 31 42.08 -9.02 -11.46
C THR A 31 42.12 -7.77 -12.34
N ALA A 32 40.94 -7.24 -12.68
CA ALA A 32 40.79 -5.97 -13.38
C ALA A 32 41.35 -4.79 -12.55
N SER A 33 41.28 -4.88 -11.22
CA SER A 33 41.87 -3.88 -10.32
C SER A 33 43.40 -3.86 -10.38
N ALA A 34 44.05 -5.04 -10.44
CA ALA A 34 45.50 -5.13 -10.61
C ALA A 34 45.94 -4.53 -11.96
N PHE A 35 45.21 -4.86 -13.04
CA PHE A 35 45.46 -4.29 -14.35
C PHE A 35 45.27 -2.77 -14.37
N ALA A 36 44.16 -2.27 -13.83
CA ALA A 36 43.86 -0.84 -13.75
C ALA A 36 44.97 -0.06 -12.99
N GLY A 37 45.52 -0.67 -11.93
CA GLY A 37 46.60 -0.09 -11.13
C GLY A 37 47.85 0.25 -11.95
N VAL A 38 48.20 -0.56 -12.96
CA VAL A 38 49.35 -0.31 -13.87
C VAL A 38 49.21 1.03 -14.60
N PHE A 39 47.98 1.47 -14.86
CA PHE A 39 47.66 2.69 -15.58
C PHE A 39 47.30 3.87 -14.66
N GLY A 40 47.41 3.69 -13.34
CA GLY A 40 46.93 4.66 -12.37
C GLY A 40 45.42 4.90 -12.50
N ILE A 41 44.67 3.84 -12.79
CA ILE A 41 43.20 3.81 -12.89
C ILE A 41 42.65 3.10 -11.66
N SER A 42 41.60 3.64 -11.05
CA SER A 42 40.80 2.91 -10.07
C SER A 42 39.70 2.13 -10.76
N PHE A 43 39.79 0.79 -10.78
CA PHE A 43 38.74 -0.05 -11.37
C PHE A 43 37.36 0.18 -10.74
N ARG A 44 37.31 0.44 -9.43
CA ARG A 44 36.07 0.81 -8.74
C ARG A 44 35.47 2.10 -9.28
N LYS A 45 36.29 3.13 -9.54
CA LYS A 45 35.81 4.41 -10.11
C LYS A 45 35.44 4.25 -11.59
N LEU A 46 36.19 3.45 -12.35
CA LEU A 46 35.85 3.08 -13.72
C LEU A 46 34.47 2.40 -13.79
N ALA A 47 34.24 1.38 -12.97
CA ALA A 47 32.96 0.68 -12.89
C ALA A 47 31.81 1.57 -12.37
N ALA A 48 32.13 2.61 -11.61
CA ALA A 48 31.17 3.62 -11.19
C ALA A 48 30.97 4.75 -12.22
N GLY A 49 31.64 4.71 -13.37
CA GLY A 49 31.50 5.71 -14.44
C GLY A 49 32.06 7.08 -14.06
N VAL A 50 33.08 7.12 -13.20
CA VAL A 50 33.64 8.35 -12.62
C VAL A 50 34.88 8.80 -13.41
N SER A 51 34.90 10.07 -13.83
CA SER A 51 36.09 10.72 -14.39
C SER A 51 37.12 11.04 -13.30
N PRO A 52 38.44 11.02 -13.60
CA PRO A 52 39.06 10.83 -14.92
C PRO A 52 39.31 9.36 -15.30
N ASP A 53 38.96 8.39 -14.44
CA ASP A 53 39.28 6.97 -14.65
C ASP A 53 38.64 6.39 -15.92
N VAL A 54 37.39 6.76 -16.23
CA VAL A 54 36.72 6.40 -17.49
C VAL A 54 37.52 6.86 -18.71
N TYR A 55 38.04 8.09 -18.70
CA TYR A 55 38.74 8.65 -19.86
C TYR A 55 40.09 7.96 -20.09
N LYS A 56 40.80 7.65 -19.01
CA LYS A 56 42.04 6.88 -19.08
C LYS A 56 41.78 5.47 -19.62
N ALA A 57 40.74 4.79 -19.13
CA ALA A 57 40.38 3.45 -19.58
C ALA A 57 39.95 3.43 -21.05
N ALA A 58 39.09 4.36 -21.48
CA ALA A 58 38.69 4.50 -22.88
C ALA A 58 39.92 4.71 -23.78
N ALA A 59 40.80 5.66 -23.43
CA ALA A 59 42.02 5.90 -24.18
C ALA A 59 42.96 4.68 -24.24
N ALA A 60 43.07 3.90 -23.14
CA ALA A 60 43.85 2.66 -23.14
C ALA A 60 43.26 1.61 -24.09
N LEU A 61 41.93 1.54 -24.18
CA LEU A 61 41.20 0.60 -25.03
C LEU A 61 41.10 1.04 -26.49
N GLY A 62 41.55 2.27 -26.82
CA GLY A 62 41.41 2.85 -28.16
C GLY A 62 40.05 3.49 -28.43
N ASP A 63 39.28 3.72 -27.38
CA ASP A 63 37.95 4.33 -27.39
C ASP A 63 38.03 5.82 -27.01
N THR A 64 36.98 6.58 -27.31
CA THR A 64 36.77 7.94 -26.81
C THR A 64 35.79 7.93 -25.63
N PRO A 65 35.77 8.97 -24.78
CA PRO A 65 34.74 9.09 -23.74
C PRO A 65 33.31 8.96 -24.27
N ASP A 66 33.05 9.51 -25.46
CA ASP A 66 31.72 9.49 -26.08
C ASP A 66 31.38 8.09 -26.65
N SER A 67 32.36 7.36 -27.21
CA SER A 67 32.12 6.02 -27.77
C SER A 67 31.78 4.96 -26.71
N VAL A 68 32.14 5.21 -25.45
CA VAL A 68 31.84 4.32 -24.32
C VAL A 68 30.63 4.75 -23.50
N ASP A 69 30.04 5.92 -23.76
CA ASP A 69 28.98 6.47 -22.89
C ASP A 69 27.81 5.49 -22.66
N ALA A 70 27.35 4.85 -23.75
CA ALA A 70 26.28 3.86 -23.70
C ALA A 70 26.63 2.56 -22.94
N SER A 71 27.92 2.28 -22.71
CA SER A 71 28.40 1.13 -21.93
C SER A 71 28.70 1.45 -20.47
N LEU A 72 28.55 2.71 -20.05
CA LEU A 72 28.85 3.14 -18.69
C LEU A 72 27.72 2.79 -17.72
N THR A 73 28.11 2.21 -16.59
CA THR A 73 27.34 2.29 -15.34
C THR A 73 27.77 3.51 -14.55
N ARG A 74 26.82 4.30 -14.04
CA ARG A 74 27.11 5.56 -13.34
C ARG A 74 26.64 5.52 -11.90
N TYR A 75 27.54 5.57 -10.92
CA TYR A 75 27.14 5.57 -9.51
C TYR A 75 27.00 7.01 -8.98
N GLN A 76 25.78 7.41 -8.62
CA GLN A 76 25.49 8.76 -8.13
C GLN A 76 24.53 8.70 -6.94
N LYS A 77 24.87 9.36 -5.82
CA LYS A 77 24.02 9.43 -4.61
C LYS A 77 23.43 8.07 -4.20
N ARG A 78 24.25 7.02 -4.17
CA ARG A 78 23.88 5.62 -3.86
C ARG A 78 23.02 4.90 -4.89
N ARG A 79 22.79 5.49 -6.06
CA ARG A 79 22.04 4.93 -7.19
C ARG A 79 22.97 4.49 -8.30
N LEU A 80 22.60 3.42 -9.00
CA LEU A 80 23.25 2.93 -10.20
C LEU A 80 22.48 3.43 -11.43
N GLY A 81 23.13 4.24 -12.25
CA GLY A 81 22.67 4.67 -13.56
C GLY A 81 23.02 3.63 -14.62
N ILE A 82 22.03 3.20 -15.40
CA ILE A 82 22.15 2.26 -16.51
C ILE A 82 21.40 2.85 -17.69
N ARG A 83 22.10 3.21 -18.77
CA ARG A 83 21.50 3.78 -19.99
C ARG A 83 20.51 4.93 -19.71
N GLY A 84 20.90 5.85 -18.82
CA GLY A 84 20.08 7.00 -18.42
C GLY A 84 19.05 6.75 -17.30
N HIS A 85 18.81 5.49 -16.90
CA HIS A 85 17.85 5.14 -15.85
C HIS A 85 18.55 4.93 -14.50
N LEU A 86 17.98 5.46 -13.42
CA LEU A 86 18.55 5.36 -12.07
C LEU A 86 17.87 4.24 -11.26
N PHE A 87 18.70 3.43 -10.59
CA PHE A 87 18.25 2.33 -9.74
C PHE A 87 18.89 2.38 -8.35
N THR A 88 18.12 2.15 -7.30
CA THR A 88 18.62 1.86 -5.95
C THR A 88 19.26 0.48 -5.93
N ARG A 89 19.94 0.16 -4.82
CA ARG A 89 20.54 -1.17 -4.63
C ARG A 89 19.51 -2.30 -4.53
N ASP A 90 18.27 -1.96 -4.18
CA ASP A 90 17.18 -2.93 -4.05
C ASP A 90 16.76 -3.43 -5.44
N PHE A 91 16.80 -2.56 -6.45
CA PHE A 91 16.32 -2.87 -7.80
C PHE A 91 17.41 -3.03 -8.86
N ALA A 92 18.69 -3.04 -8.48
CA ALA A 92 19.78 -3.35 -9.39
C ALA A 92 20.93 -4.16 -8.75
N CYS A 93 21.45 -5.12 -9.50
CA CYS A 93 22.61 -5.94 -9.12
C CYS A 93 23.92 -5.24 -9.53
N ALA A 94 24.33 -4.22 -8.78
CA ALA A 94 25.53 -3.42 -9.07
C ALA A 94 26.86 -4.20 -9.10
N ARG A 95 26.89 -5.44 -8.59
CA ARG A 95 28.06 -6.33 -8.67
C ARG A 95 28.14 -7.12 -9.99
N GLN A 96 27.16 -6.96 -10.88
CA GLN A 96 27.09 -7.64 -12.17
C GLN A 96 27.22 -9.17 -12.05
N ARG A 97 26.52 -9.76 -11.06
CA ARG A 97 26.59 -11.21 -10.81
C ARG A 97 25.51 -12.01 -11.53
N ARG A 98 24.47 -11.34 -12.05
CA ARG A 98 23.35 -11.94 -12.76
C ARG A 98 23.75 -12.22 -14.21
N PHE A 99 23.42 -13.39 -14.73
CA PHE A 99 23.70 -13.77 -16.11
C PHE A 99 22.77 -14.87 -16.63
N CYS A 100 22.71 -15.00 -17.96
CA CYS A 100 22.12 -16.16 -18.62
C CYS A 100 23.23 -17.16 -18.97
N PRO A 101 23.19 -18.42 -18.49
CA PRO A 101 24.23 -19.41 -18.78
C PRO A 101 24.33 -19.75 -20.27
N SER A 102 23.19 -19.85 -20.96
CA SER A 102 23.16 -20.14 -22.40
C SER A 102 23.79 -19.01 -23.22
N CYS A 103 23.53 -17.74 -22.90
CA CYS A 103 24.23 -16.62 -23.53
C CYS A 103 25.75 -16.72 -23.38
N LEU A 104 26.26 -17.06 -22.18
CA LEU A 104 27.70 -17.16 -21.97
C LEU A 104 28.32 -18.34 -22.74
N ILE A 105 27.60 -19.46 -22.86
CA ILE A 105 28.04 -20.62 -23.67
C ILE A 105 28.10 -20.22 -25.15
N GLU A 106 27.05 -19.59 -25.68
CA GLU A 106 27.01 -19.12 -27.07
C GLU A 106 28.08 -18.06 -27.34
N ASP A 107 28.31 -17.14 -26.40
CA ASP A 107 29.39 -16.14 -26.51
C ASP A 107 30.75 -16.84 -26.65
N GLU A 108 31.02 -17.91 -25.87
CA GLU A 108 32.28 -18.65 -25.97
C GLU A 108 32.40 -19.49 -27.25
N GLU A 109 31.31 -20.10 -27.70
CA GLU A 109 31.31 -20.93 -28.90
C GLU A 109 31.41 -20.10 -30.18
N GLN A 110 30.68 -18.98 -30.26
CA GLN A 110 30.44 -18.24 -31.50
C GLN A 110 31.05 -16.83 -31.49
N GLY A 111 31.46 -16.32 -30.33
CA GLY A 111 31.96 -14.95 -30.19
C GLY A 111 33.31 -14.71 -30.83
N MET A 112 33.56 -13.44 -31.17
CA MET A 112 34.85 -12.99 -31.71
C MET A 112 35.90 -12.80 -30.60
N GLY A 113 37.15 -13.12 -30.91
CA GLY A 113 38.29 -12.95 -30.00
C GLY A 113 38.78 -14.27 -29.40
N ARG A 114 39.63 -14.15 -28.36
CA ARG A 114 40.31 -15.28 -27.73
C ARG A 114 39.33 -16.19 -26.97
N PRO A 115 39.28 -17.52 -27.24
CA PRO A 115 38.51 -18.46 -26.45
C PRO A 115 38.81 -18.36 -24.95
N GLY A 116 37.77 -18.47 -24.13
CA GLY A 116 37.81 -18.28 -22.68
C GLY A 116 37.68 -16.82 -22.23
N LEU A 117 37.60 -15.87 -23.17
CA LEU A 117 37.45 -14.43 -22.92
C LEU A 117 36.39 -13.79 -23.83
N ARG A 118 35.53 -14.58 -24.46
CA ARG A 118 34.49 -14.09 -25.38
C ARG A 118 33.22 -13.71 -24.64
N ALA A 119 32.86 -14.48 -23.61
CA ALA A 119 31.75 -14.23 -22.69
C ALA A 119 31.89 -12.91 -21.95
N TYR A 120 30.80 -12.14 -21.91
CA TYR A 120 30.78 -10.80 -21.31
C TYR A 120 29.55 -10.52 -20.46
N GLY A 121 29.70 -9.61 -19.52
CA GLY A 121 28.65 -9.12 -18.65
C GLY A 121 27.80 -8.08 -19.37
N ARG A 122 26.52 -8.38 -19.52
CA ARG A 122 25.54 -7.51 -20.17
C ARG A 122 24.99 -6.45 -19.21
N LEU A 123 24.65 -5.27 -19.72
CA LEU A 123 23.99 -4.19 -18.96
C LEU A 123 22.53 -4.54 -18.64
N SER A 124 21.84 -5.20 -19.58
CA SER A 124 20.45 -5.65 -19.39
C SER A 124 20.24 -6.61 -18.22
N TRP A 125 21.30 -7.26 -17.72
CA TRP A 125 21.25 -8.14 -16.55
C TRP A 125 21.31 -7.40 -15.21
N LEU A 126 21.66 -6.11 -15.21
CA LEU A 126 21.83 -5.34 -13.98
C LEU A 126 20.49 -4.99 -13.31
N PRO A 127 19.44 -4.50 -14.01
CA PRO A 127 18.16 -4.19 -13.38
C PRO A 127 17.44 -5.47 -12.95
N ARG A 128 16.96 -5.50 -11.71
CA ARG A 128 16.17 -6.62 -11.20
C ARG A 128 14.79 -6.73 -11.85
N PHE A 129 14.34 -5.74 -12.63
CA PHE A 129 13.09 -5.86 -13.40
C PHE A 129 13.23 -6.74 -14.65
N VAL A 130 14.47 -7.02 -15.09
CA VAL A 130 14.74 -8.03 -16.13
C VAL A 130 14.94 -9.36 -15.43
N GLN A 131 13.94 -10.24 -15.49
CA GLN A 131 13.87 -11.48 -14.71
C GLN A 131 14.31 -12.71 -15.51
N GLY A 132 14.15 -12.66 -16.83
CA GLY A 132 14.58 -13.70 -17.76
C GLY A 132 15.48 -13.16 -18.87
N CYS A 133 16.24 -14.07 -19.48
CA CYS A 133 16.93 -13.80 -20.73
C CYS A 133 15.89 -13.63 -21.85
N PRO A 134 15.92 -12.52 -22.62
CA PRO A 134 14.99 -12.33 -23.73
C PRO A 134 15.30 -13.23 -24.94
N VAL A 135 16.47 -13.85 -24.98
CA VAL A 135 16.90 -14.75 -26.08
C VAL A 135 16.57 -16.20 -25.75
N HIS A 136 16.90 -16.65 -24.54
CA HIS A 136 16.77 -18.06 -24.14
C HIS A 136 15.54 -18.35 -23.27
N GLU A 137 14.77 -17.32 -22.92
CA GLU A 137 13.55 -17.44 -22.11
C GLU A 137 13.76 -18.27 -20.83
N THR A 138 14.87 -18.01 -20.16
CA THR A 138 15.24 -18.64 -18.89
C THR A 138 15.57 -17.60 -17.82
N THR A 139 15.32 -17.91 -16.55
CA THR A 139 15.68 -17.06 -15.42
C THR A 139 17.17 -16.76 -15.42
N LEU A 140 17.53 -15.53 -15.10
CA LEU A 140 18.93 -15.21 -14.81
C LEU A 140 19.37 -15.92 -13.52
N VAL A 141 20.61 -16.42 -13.51
CA VAL A 141 21.24 -17.01 -12.32
C VAL A 141 22.33 -16.08 -11.79
N GLU A 142 22.76 -16.28 -10.55
CA GLU A 142 23.87 -15.51 -9.97
C GLU A 142 25.13 -16.35 -9.78
N PHE A 143 26.29 -15.74 -10.03
CA PHE A 143 27.57 -16.29 -9.62
C PHE A 143 27.69 -16.39 -8.11
N ASP A 144 28.52 -17.33 -7.64
CA ASP A 144 28.94 -17.37 -6.24
C ASP A 144 29.59 -16.03 -5.84
N PRO A 145 29.34 -15.53 -4.62
CA PRO A 145 29.87 -14.23 -4.19
C PRO A 145 31.40 -14.26 -4.06
N LEU A 146 32.06 -13.31 -4.74
CA LEU A 146 33.44 -12.92 -4.47
C LEU A 146 33.52 -11.82 -3.40
N ALA A 147 34.71 -11.62 -2.83
CA ALA A 147 34.97 -10.57 -1.86
C ALA A 147 34.63 -9.18 -2.43
N TRP A 148 34.05 -8.31 -1.60
CA TRP A 148 33.45 -7.05 -2.04
C TRP A 148 34.42 -6.08 -2.72
N HIS A 149 35.72 -6.17 -2.41
CA HIS A 149 36.75 -5.26 -2.91
C HIS A 149 37.13 -5.52 -4.38
N PHE A 150 36.74 -6.66 -4.96
CA PHE A 150 36.96 -6.94 -6.38
C PHE A 150 36.02 -6.16 -7.31
N GLY A 151 34.92 -5.60 -6.79
CA GLY A 151 33.97 -4.84 -7.62
C GLY A 151 33.22 -5.73 -8.63
N PRO A 152 32.66 -5.16 -9.72
CA PRO A 152 31.97 -5.91 -10.78
C PRO A 152 32.96 -6.48 -11.81
N ASP A 153 33.95 -7.24 -11.34
CA ASP A 153 34.95 -7.89 -12.18
C ASP A 153 34.37 -9.18 -12.79
N PHE A 154 33.58 -9.02 -13.87
CA PHE A 154 32.78 -10.10 -14.45
C PHE A 154 33.62 -11.31 -14.91
N THR A 155 34.75 -11.07 -15.56
CA THR A 155 35.64 -12.15 -16.01
C THR A 155 36.29 -12.87 -14.83
N LEU A 156 36.57 -12.17 -13.73
CA LEU A 156 37.04 -12.82 -12.50
C LEU A 156 35.97 -13.74 -11.91
N TYR A 157 34.70 -13.31 -11.86
CA TYR A 157 33.59 -14.17 -11.45
C TYR A 157 33.53 -15.44 -12.29
N LEU A 158 33.59 -15.29 -13.62
CA LEU A 158 33.55 -16.43 -14.54
C LEU A 158 34.72 -17.40 -14.33
N ARG A 159 35.96 -16.88 -14.21
CA ARG A 159 37.18 -17.69 -14.04
C ARG A 159 37.30 -18.33 -12.66
N SER A 160 36.75 -17.70 -11.63
CA SER A 160 36.82 -18.17 -10.24
C SER A 160 35.61 -19.00 -9.82
N SER A 161 34.62 -19.13 -10.70
CA SER A 161 33.43 -19.95 -10.45
C SER A 161 33.81 -21.41 -10.26
N ARG A 162 33.34 -22.02 -9.17
CA ARG A 162 33.45 -23.47 -8.94
C ARG A 162 32.38 -24.25 -9.68
N THR A 163 31.24 -23.61 -9.95
CA THR A 163 30.13 -24.16 -10.71
C THR A 163 30.36 -23.93 -12.21
N SER A 164 30.24 -24.99 -13.01
CA SER A 164 30.37 -24.92 -14.46
C SER A 164 29.17 -24.21 -15.10
N LEU A 165 29.35 -23.61 -16.29
CA LEU A 165 28.24 -23.00 -17.04
C LEU A 165 27.13 -24.01 -17.35
N ALA A 166 27.46 -25.26 -17.66
CA ALA A 166 26.48 -26.33 -17.87
C ALA A 166 25.66 -26.64 -16.61
N GLU A 167 26.27 -26.54 -15.42
CA GLU A 167 25.54 -26.70 -14.16
C GLU A 167 24.63 -25.51 -13.88
N TYR A 168 25.10 -24.28 -14.10
CA TYR A 168 24.25 -23.09 -14.03
C TYR A 168 23.07 -23.15 -15.01
N GLN A 169 23.30 -23.66 -16.22
CA GLN A 169 22.25 -23.86 -17.22
C GLN A 169 21.16 -24.81 -16.70
N ARG A 170 21.51 -25.89 -15.99
CA ARG A 170 20.54 -26.79 -15.34
C ARG A 170 19.79 -26.14 -14.17
N ARG A 171 20.38 -25.12 -13.52
CA ARG A 171 19.74 -24.37 -12.43
C ARG A 171 18.74 -23.34 -12.96
N ALA A 172 18.98 -22.81 -14.16
CA ALA A 172 18.05 -21.88 -14.80
C ALA A 172 16.67 -22.55 -15.01
N ARG A 173 15.61 -21.77 -14.83
CA ARG A 173 14.21 -22.20 -15.02
C ARG A 173 13.61 -21.47 -16.21
N PRO A 174 12.59 -22.02 -16.87
CA PRO A 174 11.84 -21.27 -17.88
C PRO A 174 11.33 -19.94 -17.31
N ALA A 175 11.44 -18.87 -18.10
CA ALA A 175 10.97 -17.55 -17.76
C ALA A 175 10.41 -16.87 -19.02
N ALA A 176 9.11 -16.62 -19.03
CA ALA A 176 8.45 -15.99 -20.17
C ALA A 176 8.98 -14.57 -20.42
N ASN A 177 9.18 -14.22 -21.70
CA ASN A 177 9.48 -12.86 -22.09
C ASN A 177 8.19 -12.01 -22.12
N THR A 178 7.75 -11.59 -20.93
CA THR A 178 6.47 -10.88 -20.74
C THR A 178 6.46 -9.48 -21.36
N ALA A 179 5.26 -8.93 -21.59
CA ALA A 179 5.09 -7.54 -22.04
C ALA A 179 5.78 -6.53 -21.11
N PHE A 180 5.75 -6.77 -19.79
CA PHE A 180 6.49 -5.98 -18.81
C PHE A 180 8.01 -6.00 -19.08
N GLN A 181 8.58 -7.19 -19.27
CA GLN A 181 10.01 -7.32 -19.54
C GLN A 181 10.40 -6.67 -20.87
N GLN A 182 9.60 -6.88 -21.91
CA GLN A 182 9.80 -6.24 -23.22
C GLN A 182 9.78 -4.71 -23.10
N PHE A 183 8.85 -4.15 -22.33
CA PHE A 183 8.80 -2.72 -22.04
C PHE A 183 10.05 -2.23 -21.32
N VAL A 184 10.49 -2.93 -20.26
CA VAL A 184 11.72 -2.58 -19.51
C VAL A 184 12.94 -2.59 -20.43
N LEU A 185 13.10 -3.64 -21.25
CA LEU A 185 14.21 -3.76 -22.20
C LEU A 185 14.15 -2.67 -23.27
N GLY A 186 12.96 -2.37 -23.80
CA GLY A 186 12.75 -1.27 -24.74
C GLY A 186 13.16 0.09 -24.15
N ARG A 187 12.71 0.39 -22.92
CA ARG A 187 13.08 1.63 -22.20
C ARG A 187 14.57 1.74 -21.96
N LEU A 188 15.24 0.64 -21.61
CA LEU A 188 16.70 0.60 -21.46
C LEU A 188 17.40 0.86 -22.81
N ALA A 189 16.85 0.35 -23.91
CA ALA A 189 17.36 0.62 -25.25
C ALA A 189 17.04 2.03 -25.78
N GLY A 190 16.31 2.85 -25.03
CA GLY A 190 15.92 4.21 -25.40
C GLY A 190 14.60 4.31 -26.18
N ALA A 191 13.84 3.22 -26.30
CA ALA A 191 12.51 3.27 -26.88
C ALA A 191 11.52 3.94 -25.91
N ALA A 192 10.62 4.74 -26.47
CA ALA A 192 9.43 5.26 -25.80
C ALA A 192 8.21 4.52 -26.35
N SER A 193 7.28 4.13 -25.47
CA SER A 193 6.02 3.49 -25.90
C SER A 193 4.95 4.49 -26.35
N GLY A 194 5.16 5.79 -26.09
CA GLY A 194 4.17 6.85 -26.30
C GLY A 194 3.06 6.86 -25.25
N GLN A 195 3.20 6.06 -24.19
CA GLN A 195 2.21 5.93 -23.12
C GLN A 195 2.54 6.85 -21.94
N TRP A 196 1.55 7.10 -21.07
CA TRP A 196 1.76 7.86 -19.82
C TRP A 196 2.91 7.30 -18.95
N LEU A 197 3.14 5.99 -19.05
CA LEU A 197 4.25 5.27 -18.43
C LEU A 197 5.63 5.82 -18.77
N ASP A 198 5.79 6.47 -19.93
CA ASP A 198 7.10 7.02 -20.32
C ASP A 198 7.56 8.17 -19.43
N SER A 199 6.60 8.89 -18.82
CA SER A 199 6.85 9.97 -17.87
C SER A 199 7.35 9.46 -16.51
N ILE A 200 7.14 8.18 -16.21
CA ILE A 200 7.52 7.56 -14.93
C ILE A 200 8.95 7.01 -15.05
N PRO A 201 9.87 7.37 -14.14
CA PRO A 201 11.19 6.76 -14.05
C PRO A 201 11.10 5.23 -13.96
N LEU A 202 11.97 4.53 -14.71
CA LEU A 202 11.85 3.08 -14.92
C LEU A 202 11.84 2.26 -13.62
N GLN A 203 12.60 2.66 -12.60
CA GLN A 203 12.52 2.01 -11.29
C GLN A 203 11.15 2.17 -10.64
N ALA A 204 10.63 3.40 -10.59
CA ALA A 204 9.34 3.67 -9.96
C ALA A 204 8.23 2.89 -10.65
N LEU A 205 8.25 2.83 -11.99
CA LEU A 205 7.33 2.02 -12.78
C LEU A 205 7.47 0.52 -12.51
N GLY A 206 8.68 -0.02 -12.53
CA GLY A 206 8.90 -1.45 -12.27
C GLY A 206 8.47 -1.84 -10.86
N HIS A 207 8.75 -0.98 -9.88
CA HIS A 207 8.33 -1.18 -8.50
C HIS A 207 6.81 -1.08 -8.36
N LEU A 208 6.17 -0.06 -8.94
CA LEU A 208 4.72 0.11 -8.93
C LEU A 208 4.02 -1.10 -9.57
N ALA A 209 4.47 -1.54 -10.75
CA ALA A 209 3.95 -2.72 -11.43
C ALA A 209 4.04 -3.97 -10.53
N THR A 210 5.15 -4.15 -9.82
CA THR A 210 5.31 -5.25 -8.86
C THR A 210 4.26 -5.18 -7.74
N VAL A 211 4.11 -4.03 -7.08
CA VAL A 211 3.23 -3.90 -5.90
C VAL A 211 1.74 -3.89 -6.27
N VAL A 212 1.38 -3.34 -7.44
CA VAL A 212 0.04 -3.47 -8.01
C VAL A 212 -0.27 -4.95 -8.27
N GLY A 213 0.65 -5.68 -8.89
CA GLY A 213 0.52 -7.12 -9.13
C GLY A 213 0.35 -7.91 -7.84
N MET A 214 1.17 -7.63 -6.82
CA MET A 214 1.05 -8.24 -5.48
C MET A 214 -0.35 -8.04 -4.90
N THR A 215 -0.87 -6.81 -4.99
CA THR A 215 -2.21 -6.45 -4.49
C THR A 215 -3.32 -7.19 -5.26
N THR A 216 -3.19 -7.33 -6.58
CA THR A 216 -4.14 -8.06 -7.43
C THR A 216 -4.16 -9.55 -7.08
N ARG A 217 -2.99 -10.13 -6.75
CA ARG A 217 -2.83 -11.55 -6.44
C ARG A 217 -3.07 -11.90 -4.96
N GLY A 218 -3.17 -10.90 -4.10
CA GLY A 218 -3.29 -11.09 -2.65
C GLY A 218 -1.97 -11.53 -1.98
N GLU A 219 -0.82 -11.26 -2.61
CA GLU A 219 0.51 -11.60 -2.09
C GLU A 219 1.03 -10.49 -1.17
N THR A 220 0.80 -10.61 0.14
CA THR A 220 1.13 -9.55 1.13
C THR A 220 2.25 -9.92 2.11
N ALA A 221 2.74 -11.16 2.10
CA ALA A 221 3.70 -11.67 3.08
C ALA A 221 5.18 -11.52 2.67
N VAL A 222 5.46 -10.95 1.50
CA VAL A 222 6.81 -10.90 0.91
C VAL A 222 7.14 -9.49 0.45
N SER A 223 8.36 -9.04 0.73
CA SER A 223 8.85 -7.73 0.27
C SER A 223 9.46 -7.83 -1.14
N PRO A 224 9.05 -6.96 -2.10
CA PRO A 224 9.64 -6.94 -3.43
C PRO A 224 11.11 -6.47 -3.44
N ARG A 225 11.59 -5.91 -2.32
CA ARG A 225 13.00 -5.52 -2.12
C ARG A 225 13.90 -6.70 -1.73
N GLU A 226 13.31 -7.77 -1.20
CA GLU A 226 14.03 -8.92 -0.65
C GLU A 226 13.92 -10.17 -1.52
N ASP A 227 12.79 -10.35 -2.23
CA ASP A 227 12.56 -11.50 -3.09
C ASP A 227 12.31 -11.11 -4.54
N GLU A 228 13.29 -11.39 -5.41
CA GLU A 228 13.14 -11.19 -6.86
C GLU A 228 12.00 -12.01 -7.48
N LYS A 229 11.62 -13.14 -6.87
CA LYS A 229 10.52 -13.96 -7.38
C LYS A 229 9.21 -13.19 -7.42
N VAL A 230 8.97 -12.32 -6.44
CA VAL A 230 7.80 -11.45 -6.41
C VAL A 230 7.78 -10.51 -7.61
N ILE A 231 8.93 -9.94 -7.99
CA ILE A 231 9.03 -9.11 -9.21
C ILE A 231 8.64 -9.93 -10.44
N ARG A 232 9.20 -11.14 -10.59
CA ARG A 232 8.88 -12.01 -11.74
C ARG A 232 7.41 -12.38 -11.82
N ASP A 233 6.82 -12.77 -10.69
CA ASP A 233 5.51 -13.41 -10.65
C ASP A 233 4.36 -12.37 -10.58
N CYS A 234 4.60 -11.19 -10.00
CA CYS A 234 3.58 -10.15 -9.83
C CYS A 234 3.67 -9.02 -10.85
N ALA A 235 4.87 -8.57 -11.23
CA ALA A 235 5.01 -7.37 -12.07
C ALA A 235 4.29 -7.46 -13.43
N PRO A 236 4.18 -8.61 -14.12
CA PRO A 236 3.41 -8.72 -15.35
C PRO A 236 1.92 -8.36 -15.19
N ASP A 237 1.27 -8.84 -14.13
CA ASP A 237 -0.14 -8.59 -13.86
C ASP A 237 -0.39 -7.11 -13.52
N GLY A 238 0.48 -6.51 -12.71
CA GLY A 238 0.37 -5.09 -12.40
C GLY A 238 0.72 -4.19 -13.58
N PHE A 239 1.69 -4.58 -14.41
CA PHE A 239 2.01 -3.86 -15.64
C PHE A 239 0.84 -3.88 -16.63
N ALA A 240 0.09 -4.97 -16.75
CA ALA A 240 -1.08 -5.03 -17.63
C ALA A 240 -2.15 -3.98 -17.27
N ILE A 241 -2.37 -3.75 -15.97
CA ILE A 241 -3.25 -2.67 -15.48
C ILE A 241 -2.66 -1.30 -15.84
N LEU A 242 -1.38 -1.07 -15.52
CA LEU A 242 -0.72 0.22 -15.76
C LEU A 242 -0.64 0.59 -17.25
N ALA A 243 -0.36 -0.39 -18.11
CA ALA A 243 -0.27 -0.22 -19.56
C ALA A 243 -1.62 0.12 -20.21
N SER A 244 -2.74 -0.16 -19.52
CA SER A 244 -4.08 0.23 -19.98
C SER A 244 -4.37 1.73 -19.81
N GLY A 245 -3.52 2.46 -19.08
CA GLY A 245 -3.61 3.92 -18.92
C GLY A 245 -3.72 4.37 -17.46
N GLU A 246 -3.51 5.67 -17.21
CA GLU A 246 -3.60 6.24 -15.86
C GLU A 246 -4.99 6.04 -15.24
N ASN A 247 -6.06 6.12 -16.05
CA ASN A 247 -7.43 5.88 -15.57
C ASN A 247 -7.62 4.46 -15.04
N ALA A 248 -7.03 3.44 -15.69
CA ALA A 248 -7.08 2.06 -15.20
C ALA A 248 -6.35 1.91 -13.86
N PHE A 249 -5.24 2.65 -13.66
CA PHE A 249 -4.57 2.70 -12.37
C PHE A 249 -5.44 3.38 -11.29
N ARG A 250 -6.11 4.48 -11.64
CA ARG A 250 -7.06 5.16 -10.73
C ARG A 250 -8.23 4.26 -10.35
N GLU A 251 -8.83 3.55 -11.30
CA GLU A 251 -9.89 2.57 -11.04
C GLU A 251 -9.41 1.43 -10.14
N PHE A 252 -8.18 0.94 -10.36
CA PHE A 252 -7.55 -0.03 -9.47
C PHE A 252 -7.44 0.52 -8.05
N LEU A 253 -6.94 1.75 -7.86
CA LEU A 253 -6.85 2.41 -6.55
C LEU A 253 -8.24 2.56 -5.91
N SER A 254 -9.26 2.94 -6.67
CA SER A 254 -10.64 3.05 -6.21
C SER A 254 -11.18 1.70 -5.72
N SER A 255 -10.87 0.61 -6.43
CA SER A 255 -11.25 -0.75 -5.99
C SER A 255 -10.59 -1.15 -4.67
N VAL A 256 -9.33 -0.74 -4.47
CA VAL A 256 -8.58 -0.98 -3.23
C VAL A 256 -9.21 -0.20 -2.08
N ILE A 257 -9.56 1.07 -2.29
CA ILE A 257 -10.30 1.88 -1.30
C ILE A 257 -11.63 1.22 -0.97
N ALA A 258 -12.44 0.88 -1.97
CA ALA A 258 -13.77 0.31 -1.77
C ALA A 258 -13.72 -0.98 -0.94
N ARG A 259 -12.68 -1.81 -1.14
CA ARG A 259 -12.46 -3.06 -0.39
C ARG A 259 -11.97 -2.82 1.04
N ASN A 260 -11.07 -1.86 1.26
CA ASN A 260 -10.38 -1.70 2.54
C ASN A 260 -11.00 -0.62 3.46
N TYR A 261 -11.74 0.33 2.90
CA TYR A 261 -12.44 1.35 3.68
C TYR A 261 -13.45 0.69 4.62
N THR A 262 -13.37 1.03 5.90
CA THR A 262 -14.27 0.54 6.94
C THR A 262 -14.72 1.75 7.76
N PRO A 263 -16.04 1.98 7.91
CA PRO A 263 -16.54 3.08 8.73
C PRO A 263 -16.01 3.01 10.17
N ARG A 264 -15.91 4.17 10.82
CA ARG A 264 -15.36 4.37 12.19
C ARG A 264 -13.88 4.02 12.38
N ARG A 265 -13.28 3.21 11.51
CA ARG A 265 -11.86 2.89 11.59
C ARG A 265 -11.02 4.12 11.22
N LYS A 266 -9.90 4.31 11.93
CA LYS A 266 -8.92 5.34 11.60
C LYS A 266 -8.54 5.28 10.12
N LEU A 267 -8.62 6.42 9.44
CA LEU A 267 -8.15 6.56 8.07
C LEU A 267 -6.63 6.66 8.06
N SER A 268 -5.99 5.75 7.33
CA SER A 268 -4.54 5.70 7.14
C SER A 268 -4.23 5.05 5.81
N ALA A 269 -3.25 5.58 5.08
CA ALA A 269 -2.82 5.01 3.82
C ALA A 269 -2.30 3.57 3.99
N LEU A 270 -1.69 3.26 5.14
CA LEU A 270 -1.21 1.92 5.49
C LEU A 270 -2.36 0.92 5.74
N ILE A 271 -3.56 1.41 6.06
CA ILE A 271 -4.77 0.57 6.19
C ILE A 271 -5.47 0.43 4.84
N ILE A 272 -5.59 1.54 4.11
CA ILE A 272 -6.33 1.61 2.85
C ILE A 272 -5.55 0.99 1.70
N TYR A 273 -4.32 1.44 1.46
CA TYR A 273 -3.47 0.98 0.36
C TYR A 273 -2.44 -0.08 0.77
N ARG A 274 -2.26 -0.32 2.08
CA ARG A 274 -1.42 -1.39 2.63
C ARG A 274 -0.01 -1.38 2.04
N GLU A 275 0.45 -2.50 1.46
CA GLU A 275 1.78 -2.67 0.87
C GLU A 275 2.09 -1.59 -0.18
N LEU A 276 1.09 -1.13 -0.94
CA LEU A 276 1.27 -0.04 -1.90
C LEU A 276 1.65 1.28 -1.21
N ALA A 277 0.99 1.63 -0.10
CA ALA A 277 1.39 2.80 0.67
C ALA A 277 2.76 2.61 1.34
N THR A 278 3.01 1.42 1.91
CA THR A 278 4.28 1.10 2.57
C THR A 278 5.47 1.27 1.61
N GLU A 279 5.42 0.61 0.46
CA GLU A 279 6.52 0.57 -0.50
C GLU A 279 6.70 1.90 -1.24
N MET A 280 5.62 2.56 -1.66
CA MET A 280 5.74 3.86 -2.35
C MET A 280 6.21 4.96 -1.40
N SER A 281 5.77 4.95 -0.14
CA SER A 281 6.22 5.94 0.87
C SER A 281 7.67 5.73 1.27
N PHE A 282 8.12 4.46 1.36
CA PHE A 282 9.52 4.13 1.66
C PHE A 282 10.49 4.74 0.63
N HIS A 283 10.07 4.82 -0.64
CA HIS A 283 10.86 5.38 -1.73
C HIS A 283 10.47 6.82 -2.12
N ARG A 284 9.77 7.58 -1.25
CA ARG A 284 9.25 8.92 -1.60
C ARG A 284 10.27 9.95 -2.08
N ASP A 285 11.56 9.75 -1.78
CA ASP A 285 12.66 10.64 -2.19
C ASP A 285 13.41 10.12 -3.44
N GLU A 286 12.97 8.99 -3.97
CA GLU A 286 13.38 8.46 -5.27
C GLU A 286 12.54 9.10 -6.39
N PRO A 287 13.09 9.30 -7.61
CA PRO A 287 12.40 9.97 -8.71
C PRO A 287 11.12 9.24 -9.09
N GLY A 288 10.04 10.00 -9.32
CA GLY A 288 8.73 9.49 -9.76
C GLY A 288 7.80 9.00 -8.65
N TYR A 289 8.31 8.65 -7.46
CA TYR A 289 7.46 8.14 -6.38
C TYR A 289 6.50 9.18 -5.82
N ARG A 290 6.91 10.45 -5.79
CA ARG A 290 6.00 11.55 -5.36
C ARG A 290 4.82 11.71 -6.32
N ASP A 291 5.04 11.55 -7.62
CA ASP A 291 3.97 11.65 -8.62
C ASP A 291 2.97 10.50 -8.46
N ILE A 292 3.47 9.28 -8.20
CA ILE A 292 2.63 8.12 -7.87
C ILE A 292 1.83 8.37 -6.59
N LEU A 293 2.49 8.84 -5.52
CA LEU A 293 1.83 9.17 -4.25
C LEU A 293 0.78 10.27 -4.42
N ALA A 294 1.01 11.24 -5.31
CA ALA A 294 0.06 12.30 -5.63
C ALA A 294 -1.19 11.75 -6.34
N ILE A 295 -1.04 10.78 -7.27
CA ILE A 295 -2.18 10.08 -7.87
C ILE A 295 -2.97 9.32 -6.81
N MET A 296 -2.28 8.58 -5.93
CA MET A 296 -2.90 7.85 -4.81
C MET A 296 -3.65 8.81 -3.87
N GLN A 297 -3.04 9.94 -3.51
CA GLN A 297 -3.65 10.96 -2.66
C GLN A 297 -4.86 11.62 -3.34
N SER A 298 -4.81 11.85 -4.65
CA SER A 298 -5.94 12.36 -5.44
C SER A 298 -7.13 11.42 -5.34
N VAL A 299 -6.96 10.15 -5.71
CA VAL A 299 -8.05 9.15 -5.68
C VAL A 299 -8.59 8.98 -4.26
N ALA A 300 -7.72 9.02 -3.25
CA ALA A 300 -8.15 8.99 -1.86
C ALA A 300 -9.01 10.21 -1.48
N ARG A 301 -8.65 11.42 -1.90
CA ARG A 301 -9.48 12.62 -1.66
C ARG A 301 -10.85 12.54 -2.33
N ASP A 302 -10.92 11.95 -3.51
CA ASP A 302 -12.15 11.83 -4.30
C ASP A 302 -13.11 10.76 -3.75
N MET A 303 -12.66 9.90 -2.83
CA MET A 303 -13.47 8.79 -2.31
C MET A 303 -13.58 8.72 -0.79
N LEU A 304 -12.59 9.23 -0.05
CA LEU A 304 -12.52 9.11 1.40
C LEU A 304 -12.83 10.44 2.08
N PRO A 305 -13.49 10.40 3.26
CA PRO A 305 -13.75 11.59 4.03
C PRO A 305 -12.51 11.98 4.82
N LEU A 306 -11.48 12.47 4.13
CA LEU A 306 -10.21 12.86 4.74
C LEU A 306 -10.33 14.25 5.37
N GLY A 307 -10.04 14.35 6.67
CA GLY A 307 -10.04 15.62 7.41
C GLY A 307 -8.65 16.28 7.52
N SER A 308 -8.63 17.56 7.91
CA SER A 308 -7.38 18.33 8.07
C SER A 308 -6.45 17.81 9.18
N ASN A 309 -7.01 17.14 10.18
CA ASN A 309 -6.27 16.55 11.30
C ASN A 309 -5.81 15.10 11.02
N GLU A 310 -6.09 14.55 9.83
CA GLU A 310 -5.78 13.18 9.47
C GLU A 310 -4.62 13.15 8.46
N GLY A 311 -3.43 12.74 8.93
CA GLY A 311 -2.32 12.45 8.03
C GLY A 311 -2.63 11.19 7.21
N PHE A 312 -2.75 11.33 5.89
CA PHE A 312 -2.90 10.20 4.97
C PHE A 312 -1.57 9.89 4.27
N LEU A 313 -1.40 10.25 2.99
CA LEU A 313 -0.08 10.29 2.33
C LEU A 313 0.52 11.69 2.40
N GLU A 314 -0.34 12.69 2.26
CA GLU A 314 -0.02 14.11 2.43
C GLU A 314 -1.00 14.76 3.40
N ALA A 315 -0.64 15.94 3.90
CA ALA A 315 -1.53 16.75 4.72
C ALA A 315 -2.71 17.24 3.88
N VAL A 316 -3.92 17.08 4.41
CA VAL A 316 -5.15 17.52 3.77
C VAL A 316 -5.47 18.92 4.30
N GLY A 317 -5.57 19.92 3.43
CA GLY A 317 -5.85 21.30 3.86
C GLY A 317 -7.31 21.47 4.34
N GLN A 318 -8.26 21.07 3.48
CA GLN A 318 -9.68 21.14 3.76
C GLN A 318 -10.36 19.82 3.39
N ARG A 319 -11.35 19.44 4.18
CA ARG A 319 -12.18 18.26 3.95
C ARG A 319 -13.08 18.50 2.73
N HIS A 320 -12.99 17.63 1.73
CA HIS A 320 -13.83 17.66 0.54
C HIS A 320 -15.05 16.75 0.68
N LEU A 321 -14.88 15.62 1.37
CA LEU A 321 -15.94 14.66 1.61
C LEU A 321 -16.19 14.44 3.10
N HIS A 322 -17.46 14.27 3.44
CA HIS A 322 -17.92 13.78 4.72
C HIS A 322 -18.53 12.39 4.58
N SER A 323 -18.18 11.46 5.47
CA SER A 323 -19.12 10.42 5.89
C SER A 323 -20.02 10.98 6.99
N ILE A 324 -21.16 10.33 7.24
CA ILE A 324 -22.05 10.72 8.35
C ILE A 324 -21.27 10.70 9.68
N HIS A 325 -20.38 9.73 9.91
CA HIS A 325 -19.53 9.70 11.11
C HIS A 325 -18.62 10.93 11.23
N SER A 326 -17.95 11.31 10.14
CA SER A 326 -17.07 12.48 10.17
C SER A 326 -17.84 13.78 10.39
N ALA A 327 -19.01 13.93 9.76
CA ALA A 327 -19.87 15.10 9.93
C ALA A 327 -20.54 15.15 11.31
N SER A 328 -20.98 13.99 11.82
CA SER A 328 -21.53 13.85 13.16
C SER A 328 -20.56 14.38 14.22
N LYS A 329 -19.27 14.02 14.11
CA LYS A 329 -18.22 14.53 15.00
C LYS A 329 -17.94 16.01 14.80
N GLU A 330 -17.91 16.49 13.56
CA GLU A 330 -17.57 17.88 13.24
C GLU A 330 -18.67 18.87 13.64
N PHE A 331 -19.94 18.51 13.44
CA PHE A 331 -21.10 19.37 13.74
C PHE A 331 -21.77 19.06 15.08
N GLU A 332 -21.26 18.09 15.85
CA GLU A 332 -21.85 17.59 17.10
C GLU A 332 -23.30 17.09 16.97
N ILE A 333 -23.64 16.43 15.85
CA ILE A 333 -24.99 15.92 15.59
C ILE A 333 -24.99 14.39 15.69
N PRO A 334 -25.90 13.75 16.45
CA PRO A 334 -26.06 12.29 16.47
C PRO A 334 -26.20 11.68 15.08
N PHE A 335 -25.55 10.55 14.84
CA PHE A 335 -25.50 9.90 13.54
C PHE A 335 -26.90 9.64 12.96
N THR A 336 -27.83 9.08 13.73
CA THR A 336 -29.16 8.72 13.19
C THR A 336 -30.00 9.96 12.86
N ILE A 337 -29.78 11.07 13.57
CA ILE A 337 -30.46 12.34 13.32
C ILE A 337 -29.91 12.99 12.06
N LEU A 338 -28.57 13.04 11.93
CA LEU A 338 -27.95 13.55 10.72
C LEU A 338 -28.33 12.70 9.50
N TRP A 339 -28.37 11.37 9.63
CA TRP A 339 -28.85 10.48 8.59
C TRP A 339 -30.30 10.79 8.20
N ALA A 340 -31.22 10.94 9.16
CA ALA A 340 -32.60 11.31 8.86
C ALA A 340 -32.71 12.65 8.09
N ALA A 341 -31.91 13.64 8.47
CA ALA A 341 -31.87 14.93 7.79
C ALA A 341 -31.33 14.81 6.35
N LEU A 342 -30.32 13.95 6.13
CA LEU A 342 -29.78 13.67 4.79
C LEU A 342 -30.79 12.92 3.90
N GLU A 343 -31.63 12.06 4.48
CA GLU A 343 -32.75 11.42 3.76
C GLU A 343 -33.82 12.43 3.36
N GLU A 344 -34.20 13.34 4.27
CA GLU A 344 -35.16 14.41 3.98
C GLU A 344 -34.68 15.31 2.82
N LYS A 345 -33.38 15.58 2.76
CA LYS A 345 -32.72 16.32 1.69
C LYS A 345 -32.41 15.49 0.45
N LYS A 346 -32.80 14.21 0.43
CA LYS A 346 -32.60 13.26 -0.68
C LYS A 346 -31.13 13.02 -1.05
N LEU A 347 -30.21 13.29 -0.12
CA LEU A 347 -28.79 12.95 -0.27
C LEU A 347 -28.53 11.47 0.05
N VAL A 348 -29.39 10.86 0.88
CA VAL A 348 -29.38 9.42 1.17
C VAL A 348 -30.71 8.81 0.74
N PRO A 349 -30.72 7.72 -0.06
CA PRO A 349 -31.94 6.97 -0.34
C PRO A 349 -32.55 6.36 0.93
N THR A 350 -33.88 6.38 1.03
CA THR A 350 -34.60 5.75 2.14
C THR A 350 -34.51 4.23 2.11
N GLY A 351 -34.53 3.59 3.27
CA GLY A 351 -34.59 2.12 3.39
C GLY A 351 -33.24 1.40 3.24
N LEU A 352 -32.14 2.16 3.24
CA LEU A 352 -30.81 1.58 3.31
C LEU A 352 -30.50 1.08 4.73
N SER A 353 -29.67 0.03 4.83
CA SER A 353 -29.20 -0.45 6.13
C SER A 353 -28.19 0.53 6.75
N PRO A 354 -28.08 0.58 8.09
CA PRO A 354 -27.10 1.43 8.77
C PRO A 354 -25.66 1.20 8.27
N TRP A 355 -25.30 -0.05 7.96
CA TRP A 355 -23.97 -0.41 7.46
C TRP A 355 -23.68 0.18 6.08
N THR A 356 -24.65 0.14 5.16
CA THR A 356 -24.49 0.70 3.82
C THR A 356 -24.31 2.22 3.90
N VAL A 357 -25.15 2.89 4.70
CA VAL A 357 -25.11 4.34 4.85
C VAL A 357 -23.83 4.81 5.52
N ALA A 358 -23.32 4.07 6.52
CA ALA A 358 -22.05 4.37 7.18
C ALA A 358 -20.84 4.40 6.22
N ARG A 359 -20.92 3.70 5.08
CA ARG A 359 -19.86 3.67 4.05
C ARG A 359 -19.98 4.78 3.02
N MET A 360 -21.11 5.49 2.97
CA MET A 360 -21.32 6.56 2.00
C MET A 360 -20.49 7.79 2.37
N THR A 361 -20.06 8.51 1.34
CA THR A 361 -19.42 9.82 1.42
C THR A 361 -20.22 10.82 0.61
N PHE A 362 -20.15 12.08 1.03
CA PHE A 362 -20.94 13.19 0.49
C PHE A 362 -20.05 14.42 0.40
N GLU A 363 -20.33 15.29 -0.57
CA GLU A 363 -19.68 16.60 -0.67
C GLU A 363 -19.80 17.37 0.65
N ALA A 364 -18.67 17.88 1.14
CA ALA A 364 -18.59 18.45 2.48
C ALA A 364 -19.50 19.67 2.64
N GLU A 365 -19.60 20.51 1.60
CA GLU A 365 -20.48 21.68 1.58
C GLU A 365 -21.96 21.27 1.69
N SER A 366 -22.39 20.26 0.93
CA SER A 366 -23.76 19.75 0.99
C SER A 366 -24.13 19.28 2.40
N VAL A 367 -23.22 18.56 3.08
CA VAL A 367 -23.47 18.10 4.45
C VAL A 367 -23.47 19.24 5.45
N ALA A 368 -22.56 20.21 5.28
CA ALA A 368 -22.51 21.40 6.14
C ALA A 368 -23.80 22.22 6.06
N ASP A 369 -24.41 22.33 4.88
CA ASP A 369 -25.71 23.00 4.71
C ASP A 369 -26.83 22.29 5.48
N VAL A 370 -26.89 20.95 5.37
CA VAL A 370 -27.88 20.15 6.12
C VAL A 370 -27.66 20.28 7.62
N ALA A 371 -26.41 20.19 8.08
CA ALA A 371 -26.06 20.30 9.49
C ALA A 371 -26.44 21.68 10.07
N ARG A 372 -26.11 22.77 9.37
CA ARG A 372 -26.47 24.13 9.78
C ARG A 372 -27.97 24.33 9.87
N ALA A 373 -28.71 23.93 8.83
CA ALA A 373 -30.16 24.04 8.83
C ALA A 373 -30.80 23.24 9.98
N LEU A 374 -30.27 22.04 10.28
CA LEU A 374 -30.74 21.23 11.40
C LEU A 374 -30.51 21.95 12.74
N LEU A 375 -29.30 22.47 12.98
CA LEU A 375 -28.97 23.22 14.20
C LEU A 375 -29.85 24.46 14.37
N GLU A 376 -30.14 25.18 13.28
CA GLU A 376 -30.98 26.38 13.28
C GLU A 376 -32.48 26.08 13.48
N SER A 377 -32.94 24.89 13.10
CA SER A 377 -34.35 24.47 13.22
C SER A 377 -34.83 24.11 14.64
N GLY A 378 -34.03 24.41 15.67
CA GLY A 378 -34.34 24.13 17.07
C GLY A 378 -33.87 22.76 17.57
N PHE A 379 -33.14 21.99 16.74
CA PHE A 379 -32.43 20.80 17.20
C PHE A 379 -31.36 21.13 18.24
N ALA A 380 -30.70 22.29 18.07
CA ALA A 380 -29.68 22.75 19.00
C ALA A 380 -30.26 22.92 20.42
N GLY A 381 -29.77 22.10 21.35
CA GLY A 381 -30.20 22.13 22.75
C GLY A 381 -31.32 21.14 23.09
N SER A 382 -31.77 20.37 22.10
CA SER A 382 -32.56 19.15 22.32
C SER A 382 -31.83 18.17 23.25
N GLU A 383 -32.57 17.26 23.86
CA GLU A 383 -31.99 16.22 24.73
C GLU A 383 -30.98 15.35 23.99
N ALA A 384 -31.24 15.04 22.71
CA ALA A 384 -30.31 14.26 21.89
C ALA A 384 -29.01 15.02 21.61
N HIS A 385 -29.08 16.32 21.30
CA HIS A 385 -27.89 17.16 21.11
C HIS A 385 -27.07 17.23 22.40
N LYS A 386 -27.71 17.54 23.53
CA LYS A 386 -27.04 17.63 24.85
C LYS A 386 -26.36 16.32 25.23
N ARG A 387 -27.05 15.19 25.05
CA ARG A 387 -26.51 13.85 25.31
C ARG A 387 -25.26 13.57 24.46
N PHE A 388 -25.34 13.86 23.17
CA PHE A 388 -24.22 13.60 22.25
C PHE A 388 -23.01 14.49 22.54
N SER A 389 -23.20 15.80 22.70
CA SER A 389 -22.12 16.71 23.09
C SER A 389 -21.52 16.34 24.45
N LEU A 390 -22.33 15.87 25.41
CA LEU A 390 -21.81 15.38 26.70
C LEU A 390 -20.91 14.16 26.52
N SER A 391 -21.33 13.16 25.73
CA SER A 391 -20.52 11.98 25.42
C SER A 391 -19.18 12.38 24.77
N ALA A 392 -19.21 13.24 23.75
CA ALA A 392 -18.01 13.75 23.09
C ALA A 392 -17.06 14.47 24.06
N ARG A 393 -17.60 15.32 24.94
CA ARG A 393 -16.82 16.02 25.98
C ARG A 393 -16.21 15.07 27.01
N LEU A 394 -16.96 14.05 27.45
CA LEU A 394 -16.45 13.05 28.39
C LEU A 394 -15.31 12.23 27.77
N ALA A 395 -15.44 11.84 26.50
CA ALA A 395 -14.38 11.17 25.75
C ALA A 395 -13.11 12.04 25.66
N ALA A 396 -13.26 13.33 25.32
CA ALA A 396 -12.15 14.27 25.23
C ALA A 396 -11.50 14.59 26.58
N ALA A 397 -12.27 14.60 27.66
CA ALA A 397 -11.79 14.90 29.02
C ALA A 397 -11.12 13.72 29.73
N THR A 398 -11.08 12.54 29.11
CA THR A 398 -10.50 11.35 29.75
C THR A 398 -8.99 11.52 29.95
N ASP A 399 -8.55 11.44 31.21
CA ASP A 399 -7.13 11.43 31.56
C ASP A 399 -6.49 10.11 31.11
N LYS A 400 -5.64 10.19 30.08
CA LYS A 400 -4.90 9.05 29.54
C LYS A 400 -3.74 8.61 30.45
N THR A 401 -3.31 9.46 31.38
CA THR A 401 -2.20 9.16 32.30
C THR A 401 -2.66 8.37 33.53
N ASN A 402 -3.84 8.71 34.07
CA ASN A 402 -4.48 8.00 35.18
C ASN A 402 -5.71 7.20 34.69
N PHE A 403 -5.53 6.43 33.63
CA PHE A 403 -6.63 5.67 33.04
C PHE A 403 -7.08 4.54 33.97
N GLU A 404 -8.34 4.60 34.44
CA GLU A 404 -8.94 3.59 35.32
C GLU A 404 -9.71 2.52 34.51
N PRO A 405 -9.17 1.29 34.34
CA PRO A 405 -9.80 0.31 33.45
C PRO A 405 -11.14 -0.23 33.96
N ALA A 406 -11.43 -0.12 35.27
CA ALA A 406 -12.66 -0.62 35.87
C ALA A 406 -13.91 0.19 35.44
N ASP A 407 -13.71 1.47 35.11
CA ASP A 407 -14.75 2.39 34.64
C ASP A 407 -14.92 2.36 33.11
N TRP A 408 -14.03 1.64 32.41
CA TRP A 408 -13.94 1.58 30.96
C TRP A 408 -13.89 0.13 30.47
N LEU A 409 -15.07 -0.37 30.09
CA LEU A 409 -15.28 -1.75 29.69
C LEU A 409 -14.70 -2.03 28.31
N THR A 410 -14.17 -3.24 28.10
CA THR A 410 -13.93 -3.74 26.74
C THR A 410 -15.26 -3.87 25.99
N LEU A 411 -15.21 -3.89 24.65
CA LEU A 411 -16.42 -4.12 23.84
C LEU A 411 -17.16 -5.40 24.25
N GLU A 412 -16.44 -6.48 24.57
CA GLU A 412 -17.05 -7.74 25.02
C GLU A 412 -17.72 -7.63 26.40
N GLN A 413 -17.10 -6.93 27.34
CA GLN A 413 -17.69 -6.68 28.65
C GLN A 413 -18.94 -5.78 28.51
N ALA A 414 -18.85 -4.78 27.65
CA ALA A 414 -19.93 -3.84 27.38
C ALA A 414 -21.15 -4.53 26.77
N THR A 415 -20.97 -5.33 25.71
CA THR A 415 -22.06 -6.09 25.08
C THR A 415 -22.73 -7.04 26.09
N ARG A 416 -21.93 -7.81 26.84
CA ARG A 416 -22.44 -8.73 27.86
C ARG A 416 -23.26 -8.01 28.93
N LYS A 417 -22.80 -6.84 29.38
CA LYS A 417 -23.49 -6.04 30.40
C LYS A 417 -24.78 -5.40 29.87
N LEU A 418 -24.81 -5.03 28.59
CA LEU A 418 -26.01 -4.56 27.90
C LEU A 418 -27.02 -5.72 27.66
N GLY A 419 -26.58 -6.98 27.77
CA GLY A 419 -27.43 -8.16 27.60
C GLY A 419 -27.58 -8.59 26.14
N THR A 420 -26.62 -8.27 25.28
CA THR A 420 -26.60 -8.62 23.85
C THR A 420 -25.19 -9.04 23.43
N LEU A 421 -25.06 -9.70 22.28
CA LEU A 421 -23.76 -9.90 21.61
C LEU A 421 -23.63 -9.06 20.34
N ASN A 422 -24.66 -8.25 20.04
CA ASN A 422 -24.70 -7.41 18.85
C ASN A 422 -23.74 -6.21 19.01
N ARG A 423 -22.61 -6.26 18.30
CA ARG A 423 -21.60 -5.19 18.27
C ARG A 423 -22.05 -3.98 17.44
N GLU A 424 -22.92 -4.18 16.46
CA GLU A 424 -23.46 -3.09 15.63
C GLU A 424 -24.38 -2.20 16.44
N LEU A 425 -25.19 -2.79 17.33
CA LEU A 425 -26.00 -2.03 18.28
C LEU A 425 -25.11 -1.17 19.20
N MET A 426 -24.00 -1.72 19.70
CA MET A 426 -23.06 -0.93 20.51
C MET A 426 -22.52 0.27 19.73
N ALA A 427 -22.14 0.06 18.47
CA ALA A 427 -21.68 1.13 17.60
C ALA A 427 -22.77 2.20 17.41
N ALA A 428 -24.01 1.80 17.08
CA ALA A 428 -25.12 2.72 16.89
C ALA A 428 -25.43 3.56 18.16
N LEU A 429 -25.37 2.93 19.34
CA LEU A 429 -25.56 3.65 20.61
C LEU A 429 -24.44 4.67 20.90
N VAL A 430 -23.20 4.35 20.54
CA VAL A 430 -22.08 5.31 20.60
C VAL A 430 -22.30 6.45 19.59
N ASP A 431 -22.69 6.12 18.37
CA ASP A 431 -22.90 7.08 17.27
C ASP A 431 -24.04 8.08 17.56
N ASP A 432 -24.95 7.73 18.47
CA ASP A 432 -26.02 8.60 18.96
C ASP A 432 -25.80 9.16 20.37
N GLY A 433 -24.62 8.94 20.94
CA GLY A 433 -24.17 9.50 22.21
C GLY A 433 -24.79 8.86 23.45
N TYR A 434 -25.51 7.75 23.31
CA TYR A 434 -26.00 6.98 24.45
C TYR A 434 -24.86 6.34 25.25
N LEU A 435 -23.72 6.11 24.59
CA LEU A 435 -22.52 5.53 25.17
C LEU A 435 -21.30 6.39 24.79
N THR A 436 -20.39 6.58 25.74
CA THR A 436 -19.10 7.23 25.52
C THR A 436 -18.05 6.18 25.16
N GLU A 437 -17.39 6.37 24.02
CA GLU A 437 -16.27 5.53 23.53
C GLU A 437 -14.96 6.33 23.54
N ILE A 438 -13.88 5.68 23.95
CA ILE A 438 -12.52 6.20 23.83
C ILE A 438 -11.58 5.13 23.26
N GLU A 439 -10.44 5.59 22.73
CA GLU A 439 -9.28 4.72 22.49
C GLU A 439 -8.46 4.63 23.79
N ALA A 440 -8.23 3.40 24.28
CA ALA A 440 -7.42 3.19 25.48
C ALA A 440 -5.98 3.68 25.28
N PRO A 441 -5.30 4.17 26.32
CA PRO A 441 -3.91 4.62 26.22
C PRO A 441 -2.92 3.45 26.29
N THR A 442 -3.13 2.43 25.46
CA THR A 442 -2.22 1.29 25.28
C THR A 442 -1.64 1.30 23.87
N GLN A 443 -0.61 0.48 23.61
CA GLN A 443 0.03 0.41 22.30
C GLN A 443 -0.95 0.13 21.15
N ASP A 444 -1.90 -0.78 21.37
CA ASP A 444 -2.91 -1.16 20.36
C ASP A 444 -4.14 -0.24 20.32
N ALA A 445 -4.24 0.71 21.26
CA ALA A 445 -5.33 1.67 21.40
C ALA A 445 -6.76 1.10 21.19
N PRO A 446 -7.14 -0.03 21.81
CA PRO A 446 -8.44 -0.65 21.58
C PRO A 446 -9.58 0.23 22.10
N PRO A 447 -10.78 0.16 21.48
CA PRO A 447 -11.94 0.92 21.92
C PRO A 447 -12.43 0.45 23.30
N ARG A 448 -12.86 1.40 24.12
CA ARG A 448 -13.43 1.19 25.46
C ARG A 448 -14.72 1.97 25.64
N ILE A 449 -15.68 1.37 26.33
CA ILE A 449 -16.99 1.98 26.59
C ILE A 449 -17.12 2.32 28.07
N ARG A 450 -17.59 3.53 28.36
CA ARG A 450 -17.80 3.99 29.73
C ARG A 450 -18.87 3.14 30.44
N LYS A 451 -18.50 2.55 31.57
CA LYS A 451 -19.34 1.63 32.36
C LYS A 451 -20.64 2.30 32.84
N ALA A 452 -20.55 3.55 33.28
CA ALA A 452 -21.67 4.32 33.81
C ALA A 452 -22.77 4.55 32.76
N ASP A 453 -22.41 4.74 31.49
CA ASP A 453 -23.36 5.00 30.42
C ASP A 453 -24.19 3.74 30.11
N ILE A 454 -23.59 2.56 30.18
CA ILE A 454 -24.32 1.28 30.05
C ILE A 454 -25.32 1.12 31.21
N GLU A 455 -24.91 1.45 32.44
CA GLU A 455 -25.79 1.36 33.61
C GLU A 455 -26.94 2.35 33.52
N GLU A 456 -26.69 3.57 33.04
CA GLU A 456 -27.73 4.55 32.77
C GLU A 456 -28.66 4.11 31.64
N PHE A 457 -28.12 3.58 30.55
CA PHE A 457 -28.91 3.09 29.44
C PHE A 457 -29.84 1.96 29.87
N CYS A 458 -29.34 0.96 30.60
CA CYS A 458 -30.14 -0.15 31.12
C CYS A 458 -31.19 0.29 32.16
N ARG A 459 -31.02 1.46 32.81
CA ARG A 459 -32.05 2.03 33.70
C ARG A 459 -33.19 2.70 32.93
N LYS A 460 -32.92 3.23 31.73
CA LYS A 460 -33.88 3.97 30.91
C LYS A 460 -34.56 3.10 29.84
N TYR A 461 -33.89 2.03 29.40
CA TYR A 461 -34.30 1.25 28.24
C TYR A 461 -34.24 -0.26 28.48
N VAL A 462 -35.05 -0.99 27.70
CA VAL A 462 -35.04 -2.45 27.62
C VAL A 462 -34.94 -2.88 26.15
N LEU A 463 -34.05 -3.85 25.88
CA LEU A 463 -33.88 -4.42 24.55
C LEU A 463 -35.06 -5.32 24.17
N GLU A 464 -35.42 -5.34 22.88
CA GLU A 464 -36.51 -6.16 22.37
C GLU A 464 -36.44 -7.64 22.79
N PRO A 465 -35.32 -8.38 22.64
CA PRO A 465 -35.31 -9.81 22.97
C PRO A 465 -35.66 -10.08 24.44
N SER A 466 -35.20 -9.21 25.34
CA SER A 466 -35.49 -9.28 26.77
C SER A 466 -36.96 -8.94 27.05
N PHE A 467 -37.50 -7.91 26.39
CA PHE A 467 -38.89 -7.51 26.57
C PHE A 467 -39.85 -8.56 26.00
N HIS A 468 -39.62 -9.04 24.78
CA HIS A 468 -40.41 -10.08 24.12
C HIS A 468 -40.39 -11.38 24.93
N LYS A 469 -39.22 -11.83 25.40
CA LYS A 469 -39.12 -13.00 26.29
C LYS A 469 -39.94 -12.82 27.57
N TRP A 470 -39.97 -11.61 28.12
CA TRP A 470 -40.81 -11.31 29.28
C TRP A 470 -42.31 -11.35 28.94
N VAL A 471 -42.73 -10.88 27.77
CA VAL A 471 -44.13 -10.96 27.30
C VAL A 471 -44.55 -12.43 27.16
N SER A 472 -43.80 -13.21 26.39
CA SER A 472 -44.13 -14.61 26.06
C SER A 472 -44.19 -15.54 27.27
N ARG A 473 -43.56 -15.20 28.41
CA ARG A 473 -43.60 -16.02 29.63
C ARG A 473 -45.00 -16.17 30.25
N LYS A 474 -45.94 -15.28 29.95
CA LYS A 474 -47.29 -15.28 30.58
C LYS A 474 -48.44 -15.07 29.60
N THR A 475 -48.16 -14.94 28.30
CA THR A 475 -49.18 -14.75 27.26
C THR A 475 -48.88 -15.66 26.07
N SER A 476 -49.91 -16.26 25.48
CA SER A 476 -49.82 -16.97 24.19
C SER A 476 -49.78 -16.01 22.98
N LEU A 477 -49.73 -14.70 23.23
CA LEU A 477 -49.76 -13.66 22.22
C LEU A 477 -48.37 -13.47 21.59
N GLU A 478 -48.36 -13.15 20.30
CA GLU A 478 -47.18 -12.63 19.62
C GLU A 478 -46.79 -11.28 20.25
N PRO A 479 -45.56 -11.13 20.77
CA PRO A 479 -45.17 -9.96 21.55
C PRO A 479 -45.37 -8.63 20.85
N SER A 480 -45.04 -8.54 19.56
CA SER A 480 -45.07 -7.29 18.79
C SER A 480 -46.52 -6.80 18.61
N ALA A 481 -47.42 -7.69 18.21
CA ALA A 481 -48.85 -7.42 18.06
C ALA A 481 -49.48 -6.99 19.40
N TRP A 482 -49.08 -7.63 20.50
CA TRP A 482 -49.58 -7.25 21.82
C TRP A 482 -49.08 -5.88 22.26
N LEU A 483 -47.79 -5.57 22.12
CA LEU A 483 -47.25 -4.25 22.43
C LEU A 483 -47.91 -3.16 21.56
N ASN A 484 -48.10 -3.43 20.27
CA ASN A 484 -48.81 -2.54 19.36
C ASN A 484 -50.27 -2.28 19.80
N SER A 485 -50.98 -3.31 20.29
CA SER A 485 -52.34 -3.16 20.82
C SER A 485 -52.42 -2.25 22.06
N LEU A 486 -51.31 -2.09 22.78
CA LEU A 486 -51.19 -1.17 23.91
C LEU A 486 -50.72 0.22 23.50
N GLY A 487 -50.51 0.47 22.21
CA GLY A 487 -49.88 1.69 21.70
C GLY A 487 -48.47 1.87 22.25
N ILE A 488 -47.72 0.77 22.39
CA ILE A 488 -46.30 0.79 22.78
C ILE A 488 -45.48 0.63 21.51
N ALA A 489 -44.73 1.68 21.16
CA ALA A 489 -43.76 1.66 20.08
C ALA A 489 -42.32 1.65 20.65
N PRO A 490 -41.34 1.16 19.88
CA PRO A 490 -39.92 1.31 20.22
C PRO A 490 -39.57 2.79 20.40
N ALA A 491 -38.81 3.10 21.45
CA ALA A 491 -38.21 4.42 21.63
C ALA A 491 -37.04 4.63 20.65
N LEU A 492 -36.31 3.56 20.35
CA LEU A 492 -35.28 3.54 19.30
C LEU A 492 -35.59 2.37 18.35
N PRO A 493 -35.87 2.65 17.07
CA PRO A 493 -36.35 1.63 16.16
C PRO A 493 -35.22 0.83 15.51
N GLU A 494 -35.52 -0.41 15.13
CA GLU A 494 -34.59 -1.38 14.54
C GLU A 494 -33.91 -0.85 13.27
N TYR A 495 -34.65 -0.19 12.38
CA TYR A 495 -34.08 0.30 11.12
C TYR A 495 -32.96 1.35 11.30
N ARG A 496 -32.84 1.96 12.49
CA ARG A 496 -31.74 2.86 12.85
C ARG A 496 -30.68 2.20 13.71
N MET A 497 -31.10 1.38 14.68
CA MET A 497 -30.22 0.83 15.72
C MET A 497 -29.76 -0.62 15.46
N GLY A 498 -30.33 -1.28 14.46
CA GLY A 498 -30.19 -2.72 14.23
C GLY A 498 -30.98 -3.60 15.22
N MET A 499 -31.75 -3.00 16.12
CA MET A 499 -32.65 -3.67 17.07
C MET A 499 -33.67 -2.68 17.64
N ASN A 500 -34.92 -3.11 17.89
CA ASN A 500 -35.88 -2.27 18.60
C ASN A 500 -35.51 -2.17 20.09
N ILE A 501 -35.63 -0.97 20.63
CA ILE A 501 -35.35 -0.66 22.03
C ILE A 501 -36.52 0.13 22.58
N TYR A 502 -37.05 -0.32 23.72
CA TYR A 502 -38.22 0.26 24.35
C TYR A 502 -37.81 1.02 25.61
N SER A 503 -38.54 2.08 25.96
CA SER A 503 -38.32 2.75 27.24
C SER A 503 -38.78 1.88 28.41
N MET A 504 -38.20 2.10 29.59
CA MET A 504 -38.67 1.46 30.81
C MET A 504 -40.09 1.90 31.19
N ASP A 505 -40.54 3.08 30.76
CA ASP A 505 -41.94 3.51 30.90
C ASP A 505 -42.89 2.65 30.07
N SER A 506 -42.52 2.32 28.84
CA SER A 506 -43.25 1.38 27.99
C SER A 506 -43.30 -0.02 28.63
N TYR A 507 -42.19 -0.46 29.22
CA TYR A 507 -42.16 -1.71 29.99
C TYR A 507 -43.10 -1.66 31.21
N ALA A 508 -43.10 -0.56 31.98
CA ALA A 508 -43.99 -0.39 33.12
C ALA A 508 -45.48 -0.31 32.70
N LYS A 509 -45.78 0.33 31.57
CA LYS A 509 -47.13 0.35 30.97
C LYS A 509 -47.57 -1.06 30.58
N ALA A 510 -46.72 -1.83 29.89
CA ALA A 510 -47.00 -3.23 29.55
C ALA A 510 -47.17 -4.09 30.81
N SER A 511 -46.34 -3.88 31.84
CA SER A 511 -46.42 -4.61 33.11
C SER A 511 -47.78 -4.41 33.79
N ARG A 512 -48.26 -3.16 33.88
CA ARG A 512 -49.59 -2.86 34.42
C ARG A 512 -50.72 -3.49 33.61
N ALA A 513 -50.66 -3.41 32.28
CA ALA A 513 -51.64 -4.03 31.40
C ALA A 513 -51.65 -5.56 31.51
N ARG A 514 -50.49 -6.18 31.72
CA ARG A 514 -50.37 -7.63 31.91
C ARG A 514 -50.93 -8.08 33.26
N SER A 515 -50.67 -7.33 34.33
CA SER A 515 -51.23 -7.58 35.66
C SER A 515 -52.74 -7.40 35.72
N ALA A 516 -53.32 -6.52 34.89
CA ALA A 516 -54.77 -6.35 34.78
C ALA A 516 -55.48 -7.49 34.02
N ARG A 517 -54.73 -8.36 33.32
CA ARG A 517 -55.24 -9.51 32.55
C ARG A 517 -55.06 -10.86 33.25
N SER A 518 -54.17 -10.93 34.25
CA SER A 518 -53.95 -12.10 35.11
C SER A 518 -54.85 -12.03 36.32
#